data_AF-A0A4W2GQ86-F1
#
_entry.id   AF-A0A4W2GQ86-F1
#
_cell.length_a   1.000
_cell.length_b   1.000
_cell.length_c   1.000
_cell.angle_alpha   90.00
_cell.angle_beta   90.00
_cell.angle_gamma   90.00
#
_symmetry.space_group_name_H-M   'P 1'
#
loop_
_entity.id
_entity.type
_entity.pdbx_description
1 polymer ?
#
loop_
_entity_poly.entity_id
_entity_poly.type
_entity_poly.pdbx_seq_one_letter_code
_entity_poly.pdbx_strand_id
1 'polypeptide(L)'
;MEQKPCEPKNEHLLPSSGIPSNAGSSSPFFMSSIRGTIIENTSSTGTITQIPFFPKYEVELDSHRKVIPYPGKEHIERVLEEYSHQVKDLQRRLNESNELHEKQKFYLRQSVIDLQTKLQEMQMERDAMADIRRRESQSQEDLRNQLQNTVHELEAAKCLKDDMLKDSSTQIEQLRKMVLSHEGVLQEIRSVLVDFEEASGKKVFEHDSMSTIHSRNMASAISKVLRELDTEISYLKGRIFPVEDQLEALKSESQNKMELLLQQHQDRIEQLISEHEAEITGLTEKASSARSQANSIQSQLEIIQEQARNQNSMYMRQLSDLESTVSQLRSELREAKRMYEDKENLQNSPLRIWTSRSCHYWLCRFGFTLNFRFLITKISHSLDSEFTFPTLKAFGAELPTQKVKL
;
A
#
# COMPACT_ATOMS: atom_id res chain seq x y z
N MET A 1 2.08 24.20 -14.18
CA MET A 1 2.92 23.04 -13.82
C MET A 1 1.95 21.89 -13.56
N GLU A 2 1.53 21.09 -14.55
CA GLU A 2 2.18 20.71 -15.82
C GLU A 2 3.57 20.05 -15.62
N GLN A 3 3.93 18.95 -16.29
CA GLN A 3 3.40 18.41 -17.57
C GLN A 3 2.91 16.94 -17.51
N LYS A 4 2.46 16.42 -18.67
CA LYS A 4 1.82 15.11 -18.92
C LYS A 4 2.80 13.92 -19.13
N PRO A 5 2.33 12.67 -18.99
CA PRO A 5 2.93 11.47 -19.59
C PRO A 5 2.45 11.23 -21.04
N CYS A 6 3.17 10.42 -21.81
CA CYS A 6 2.76 9.91 -23.13
C CYS A 6 3.22 8.46 -23.39
N GLU A 7 2.27 7.59 -23.72
CA GLU A 7 2.47 6.39 -24.56
C GLU A 7 1.85 6.65 -25.97
N PRO A 8 1.58 5.65 -26.81
CA PRO A 8 2.55 4.97 -27.66
C PRO A 8 2.24 5.21 -29.16
N LYS A 9 2.95 4.53 -30.08
CA LYS A 9 2.52 4.46 -31.49
C LYS A 9 2.83 3.12 -32.16
N ASN A 10 1.78 2.47 -32.65
CA ASN A 10 1.82 1.43 -33.68
C ASN A 10 1.44 2.07 -35.03
N GLU A 11 1.93 1.53 -36.15
CA GLU A 11 1.07 1.31 -37.33
C GLU A 11 1.67 0.28 -38.32
N HIS A 12 0.77 -0.55 -38.82
CA HIS A 12 0.81 -1.56 -39.89
C HIS A 12 1.98 -1.62 -40.91
N LEU A 13 2.29 -2.85 -41.35
CA LEU A 13 1.97 -3.31 -42.72
C LEU A 13 1.93 -4.86 -42.83
N LEU A 14 1.45 -5.39 -43.97
CA LEU A 14 1.03 -6.79 -44.18
C LEU A 14 2.04 -7.64 -44.98
N PRO A 15 1.95 -9.00 -44.93
CA PRO A 15 2.94 -9.90 -45.54
C PRO A 15 2.70 -10.21 -47.03
N SER A 16 3.72 -10.74 -47.72
CA SER A 16 3.57 -11.37 -49.05
C SER A 16 4.62 -12.46 -49.30
N SER A 17 4.38 -13.28 -50.33
CA SER A 17 5.20 -14.41 -50.78
C SER A 17 6.23 -14.01 -51.85
N GLY A 18 7.29 -14.79 -52.03
CA GLY A 18 8.21 -14.64 -53.15
C GLY A 18 9.43 -15.56 -53.11
N ILE A 19 9.47 -16.57 -53.99
CA ILE A 19 10.70 -17.30 -54.35
C ILE A 19 11.35 -16.54 -55.52
N PRO A 20 12.68 -16.38 -55.52
CA PRO A 20 13.40 -16.74 -56.75
C PRO A 20 14.67 -17.56 -56.47
N SER A 21 15.01 -18.43 -57.42
CA SER A 21 16.31 -19.10 -57.49
C SER A 21 17.28 -18.32 -58.41
N ASN A 22 18.59 -18.41 -58.15
CA ASN A 22 19.61 -18.99 -59.05
C ASN A 22 21.04 -18.40 -58.86
N ALA A 23 22.04 -19.25 -59.16
CA ALA A 23 23.41 -18.95 -59.63
C ALA A 23 24.39 -18.03 -58.86
N GLY A 24 25.49 -18.65 -58.38
CA GLY A 24 26.87 -18.13 -58.45
C GLY A 24 27.43 -17.40 -57.22
N SER A 25 28.75 -17.40 -56.97
CA SER A 25 29.85 -18.15 -57.62
C SER A 25 31.21 -17.97 -56.88
N SER A 26 32.06 -19.02 -56.84
CA SER A 26 33.56 -19.01 -56.90
C SER A 26 34.39 -18.17 -55.88
N SER A 27 35.62 -18.52 -55.44
CA SER A 27 36.50 -19.71 -55.46
C SER A 27 37.80 -19.32 -54.68
N PRO A 28 39.04 -19.75 -55.01
CA PRO A 28 39.70 -21.07 -54.91
C PRO A 28 40.84 -21.12 -53.85
N PHE A 29 41.52 -22.29 -53.67
CA PHE A 29 42.97 -22.50 -53.99
C PHE A 29 43.53 -23.87 -53.50
N PHE A 30 43.96 -24.72 -54.46
CA PHE A 30 44.94 -25.86 -54.45
C PHE A 30 45.02 -26.88 -53.27
N MET A 31 45.50 -28.13 -53.43
CA MET A 31 46.26 -28.86 -54.48
C MET A 31 45.50 -30.15 -54.90
N SER A 32 45.47 -30.58 -56.17
CA SER A 32 46.47 -31.39 -56.92
C SER A 32 46.80 -32.77 -56.29
N SER A 33 47.02 -33.86 -57.02
CA SER A 33 46.75 -34.25 -58.43
C SER A 33 47.18 -35.72 -58.63
N ILE A 34 46.45 -36.51 -59.43
CA ILE A 34 47.00 -37.56 -60.32
C ILE A 34 45.94 -37.94 -61.36
N ARG A 35 46.39 -38.15 -62.61
CA ARG A 35 45.51 -38.34 -63.78
C ARG A 35 45.69 -39.76 -64.33
N GLY A 36 44.67 -40.60 -64.21
CA GLY A 36 44.65 -41.94 -64.82
C GLY A 36 44.43 -41.83 -66.32
N THR A 37 45.51 -41.89 -67.11
CA THR A 37 45.47 -41.68 -68.57
C THR A 37 44.83 -42.87 -69.29
N ILE A 38 43.73 -42.64 -70.01
CA ILE A 38 43.32 -43.52 -71.11
C ILE A 38 44.29 -43.29 -72.26
N ILE A 39 45.07 -44.30 -72.62
CA ILE A 39 45.95 -44.28 -73.78
C ILE A 39 45.29 -45.08 -74.91
N GLU A 40 44.54 -44.40 -75.75
CA GLU A 40 44.44 -44.81 -77.16
C GLU A 40 45.75 -44.41 -77.84
N ASN A 41 46.58 -45.39 -78.20
CA ASN A 41 47.73 -45.17 -79.06
C ASN A 41 47.46 -45.80 -80.43
N THR A 42 47.50 -44.96 -81.46
CA THR A 42 47.33 -45.36 -82.86
C THR A 42 48.66 -45.69 -83.53
N SER A 43 48.57 -46.52 -84.58
CA SER A 43 49.58 -46.71 -85.64
C SER A 43 50.98 -47.26 -85.29
N SER A 44 51.32 -48.37 -85.95
CA SER A 44 52.63 -48.51 -86.60
C SER A 44 52.45 -49.30 -87.90
N THR A 45 52.91 -48.75 -89.03
CA THR A 45 52.76 -49.36 -90.35
C THR A 45 53.92 -50.31 -90.65
N GLY A 46 53.62 -51.54 -91.07
CA GLY A 46 54.60 -52.52 -91.55
C GLY A 46 54.09 -53.95 -91.39
N THR A 47 54.24 -54.86 -92.35
CA THR A 47 54.78 -54.73 -93.71
C THR A 47 54.04 -55.68 -94.64
N ILE A 48 53.76 -55.26 -95.89
CA ILE A 48 53.29 -56.17 -96.94
C ILE A 48 54.48 -57.04 -97.37
N THR A 49 54.73 -58.10 -96.60
CA THR A 49 55.75 -59.09 -96.95
C THR A 49 55.13 -60.06 -97.97
N GLN A 50 55.50 -59.86 -99.22
CA GLN A 50 55.11 -60.70 -100.35
C GLN A 50 55.42 -62.17 -100.04
N ILE A 51 54.45 -63.08 -100.25
CA ILE A 51 54.76 -64.50 -100.36
C ILE A 51 55.60 -64.65 -101.64
N PRO A 52 56.87 -65.10 -101.59
CA PRO A 52 57.70 -65.18 -102.78
C PRO A 52 57.11 -66.14 -103.80
N PHE A 53 57.08 -65.72 -105.06
CA PHE A 53 56.95 -66.62 -106.19
C PHE A 53 58.04 -67.70 -106.08
N PHE A 54 57.66 -68.97 -105.96
CA PHE A 54 58.54 -70.07 -106.32
C PHE A 54 58.21 -70.48 -107.75
N PRO A 55 59.08 -70.18 -108.73
CA PRO A 55 58.87 -70.63 -110.09
C PRO A 55 58.87 -72.15 -110.13
N LYS A 56 57.80 -72.75 -110.66
CA LYS A 56 57.95 -74.06 -111.29
C LYS A 56 58.81 -73.82 -112.53
N TYR A 57 60.07 -74.25 -112.47
CA TYR A 57 60.93 -74.24 -113.64
C TYR A 57 60.29 -75.11 -114.73
N GLU A 58 59.88 -74.48 -115.83
CA GLU A 58 59.83 -75.16 -117.12
C GLU A 58 61.27 -75.52 -117.48
N VAL A 59 61.65 -76.77 -117.26
CA VAL A 59 62.90 -77.32 -117.79
C VAL A 59 62.59 -77.82 -119.20
N GLU A 60 62.51 -76.87 -120.13
CA GLU A 60 62.57 -77.13 -121.56
C GLU A 60 63.98 -77.64 -121.90
N LEU A 61 64.17 -78.96 -121.78
CA LEU A 61 65.39 -79.63 -122.22
C LEU A 61 65.21 -80.17 -123.62
N ASP A 62 65.51 -79.31 -124.60
CA ASP A 62 65.73 -79.68 -125.99
C ASP A 62 66.75 -80.83 -126.08
N SER A 63 66.25 -82.04 -126.37
CA SER A 63 67.06 -83.25 -126.46
C SER A 63 67.76 -83.31 -127.82
N HIS A 64 68.74 -82.42 -127.98
CA HIS A 64 69.57 -82.29 -129.17
C HIS A 64 70.16 -83.66 -129.57
N ARG A 65 69.68 -84.20 -130.69
CA ARG A 65 69.93 -85.57 -131.16
C ARG A 65 71.39 -85.84 -131.55
N LYS A 66 72.27 -86.02 -130.57
CA LYS A 66 73.61 -86.58 -130.78
C LYS A 66 73.57 -88.10 -130.73
N VAL A 67 73.68 -88.72 -131.90
CA VAL A 67 73.94 -90.15 -132.01
C VAL A 67 75.36 -90.41 -131.48
N ILE A 68 75.43 -91.05 -130.32
CA ILE A 68 76.68 -91.50 -129.68
C ILE A 68 76.69 -93.04 -129.72
N PRO A 69 77.84 -93.70 -129.97
CA PRO A 69 77.88 -95.15 -130.17
C PRO A 69 77.32 -95.96 -129.00
N TYR A 70 76.78 -97.13 -129.32
CA TYR A 70 76.16 -98.10 -128.41
C TYR A 70 77.00 -98.27 -127.11
N PRO A 71 76.55 -97.75 -125.96
CA PRO A 71 77.35 -97.79 -124.74
C PRO A 71 77.56 -99.22 -124.25
N GLY A 72 78.81 -99.57 -123.97
CA GLY A 72 79.11 -100.81 -123.23
C GLY A 72 78.39 -100.79 -121.88
N LYS A 73 77.94 -101.98 -121.43
CA LYS A 73 77.13 -102.21 -120.22
C LYS A 73 77.56 -101.33 -119.03
N GLU A 74 78.87 -101.26 -118.79
CA GLU A 74 79.50 -100.49 -117.71
C GLU A 74 79.14 -99.00 -117.66
N HIS A 75 78.89 -98.32 -118.79
CA HIS A 75 78.53 -96.89 -118.75
C HIS A 75 77.09 -96.71 -118.26
N ILE A 76 76.19 -97.57 -118.72
CA ILE A 76 74.79 -97.62 -118.27
C ILE A 76 74.74 -98.02 -116.79
N GLU A 77 75.59 -98.98 -116.41
CA GLU A 77 75.77 -99.44 -115.02
C GLU A 77 76.25 -98.29 -114.11
N ARG A 78 77.30 -97.54 -114.50
CA ARG A 78 77.76 -96.34 -113.76
C ARG A 78 76.68 -95.25 -113.65
N VAL A 79 75.93 -94.96 -114.72
CA VAL A 79 74.87 -93.93 -114.68
C VAL A 79 73.69 -94.37 -113.81
N LEU A 80 73.32 -95.66 -113.83
CA LEU A 80 72.31 -96.22 -112.92
C LEU A 80 72.80 -96.23 -111.47
N GLU A 81 74.08 -96.46 -111.21
CA GLU A 81 74.69 -96.30 -109.90
C GLU A 81 74.68 -94.84 -109.43
N GLU A 82 75.03 -93.88 -110.28
CA GLU A 82 74.95 -92.45 -109.96
C GLU A 82 73.51 -92.02 -109.62
N TYR A 83 72.51 -92.42 -110.42
CA TYR A 83 71.11 -92.19 -110.08
C TYR A 83 70.67 -92.92 -108.81
N SER A 84 71.17 -94.14 -108.54
CA SER A 84 70.92 -94.85 -107.28
C SER A 84 71.49 -94.08 -106.08
N HIS A 85 72.67 -93.50 -106.19
CA HIS A 85 73.28 -92.66 -105.16
C HIS A 85 72.54 -91.33 -104.98
N GLN A 86 72.10 -90.69 -106.06
CA GLN A 86 71.26 -89.48 -106.00
C GLN A 86 69.91 -89.77 -105.31
N VAL A 87 69.23 -90.87 -105.66
CA VAL A 87 67.99 -91.28 -105.00
C VAL A 87 68.22 -91.57 -103.52
N LYS A 88 69.31 -92.26 -103.14
CA LYS A 88 69.67 -92.50 -101.74
C LYS A 88 69.95 -91.20 -100.97
N ASP A 89 70.62 -90.23 -101.59
CA ASP A 89 70.88 -88.92 -100.97
C ASP A 89 69.59 -88.09 -100.82
N LEU A 90 68.74 -88.04 -101.85
CA LEU A 90 67.43 -87.38 -101.79
C LEU A 90 66.51 -88.03 -100.74
N GLN A 91 66.49 -89.36 -100.66
CA GLN A 91 65.76 -90.12 -99.64
C GLN A 91 66.27 -89.79 -98.23
N ARG A 92 67.59 -89.71 -98.04
CA ARG A 92 68.22 -89.28 -96.78
C ARG A 92 67.81 -87.85 -96.41
N ARG A 93 68.00 -86.87 -97.31
CA ARG A 93 67.65 -85.47 -97.05
C ARG A 93 66.16 -85.28 -96.78
N LEU A 94 65.30 -86.05 -97.43
CA LEU A 94 63.85 -86.06 -97.18
C LEU A 94 63.54 -86.60 -95.78
N ASN A 95 64.18 -87.69 -95.36
CA ASN A 95 64.05 -88.23 -94.01
C ASN A 95 64.57 -87.27 -92.93
N GLU A 96 65.74 -86.67 -93.14
CA GLU A 96 66.35 -85.65 -92.26
C GLU A 96 65.44 -84.42 -92.11
N SER A 97 64.88 -83.94 -93.23
CA SER A 97 63.90 -82.83 -93.26
C SER A 97 62.60 -83.20 -92.54
N ASN A 98 62.09 -84.42 -92.72
CA ASN A 98 60.89 -84.91 -92.05
C ASN A 98 61.10 -85.10 -90.54
N GLU A 99 62.25 -85.61 -90.11
CA GLU A 99 62.64 -85.66 -88.71
C GLU A 99 62.72 -84.26 -88.09
N LEU A 100 63.32 -83.30 -88.80
CA LEU A 100 63.41 -81.91 -88.35
C LEU A 100 62.02 -81.26 -88.25
N HIS A 101 61.13 -81.54 -89.21
CA HIS A 101 59.74 -81.08 -89.18
C HIS A 101 58.97 -81.66 -87.98
N GLU A 102 59.03 -82.97 -87.75
CA GLU A 102 58.35 -83.59 -86.60
C GLU A 102 58.93 -83.11 -85.26
N LYS A 103 60.25 -82.86 -85.17
CA LYS A 103 60.88 -82.23 -84.00
C LYS A 103 60.35 -80.80 -83.77
N GLN A 104 60.29 -79.96 -84.81
CA GLN A 104 59.71 -78.61 -84.73
C GLN A 104 58.23 -78.65 -84.31
N LYS A 105 57.44 -79.52 -84.93
CA LYS A 105 56.02 -79.75 -84.65
C LYS A 105 55.79 -80.24 -83.22
N PHE A 106 56.68 -81.05 -82.66
CA PHE A 106 56.68 -81.44 -81.25
C PHE A 106 56.95 -80.23 -80.33
N TYR A 107 58.03 -79.47 -80.56
CA TYR A 107 58.35 -78.29 -79.75
C TYR A 107 57.25 -77.21 -79.80
N LEU A 108 56.64 -76.99 -80.97
CA LEU A 108 55.51 -76.06 -81.13
C LEU A 108 54.27 -76.54 -80.35
N ARG A 109 53.97 -77.85 -80.36
CA ARG A 109 52.86 -78.41 -79.57
C ARG A 109 53.10 -78.27 -78.07
N GLN A 110 54.32 -78.56 -77.60
CA GLN A 110 54.68 -78.38 -76.20
C GLN A 110 54.54 -76.90 -75.79
N SER A 111 55.12 -75.97 -76.56
CA SER A 111 55.03 -74.53 -76.31
C SER A 111 53.59 -74.01 -76.28
N VAL A 112 52.70 -74.51 -77.15
CA VAL A 112 51.27 -74.17 -77.12
C VAL A 112 50.60 -74.67 -75.83
N ILE A 113 50.91 -75.88 -75.37
CA ILE A 113 50.39 -76.42 -74.10
C ILE A 113 50.91 -75.59 -72.92
N ASP A 114 52.21 -75.33 -72.86
CA ASP A 114 52.84 -74.55 -71.78
C ASP A 114 52.24 -73.13 -71.68
N LEU A 115 51.99 -72.49 -72.83
CA LEU A 115 51.35 -71.17 -72.90
C LEU A 115 49.86 -71.22 -72.53
N GLN A 116 49.14 -72.30 -72.87
CA GLN A 116 47.74 -72.49 -72.47
C GLN A 116 47.60 -72.69 -70.96
N THR A 117 48.44 -73.55 -70.37
CA THR A 117 48.50 -73.74 -68.91
C THR A 117 48.82 -72.43 -68.20
N LYS A 118 49.87 -71.72 -68.64
CA LYS A 118 50.25 -70.44 -68.02
C LYS A 118 49.20 -69.34 -68.16
N LEU A 119 48.45 -69.32 -69.26
CA LEU A 119 47.31 -68.41 -69.44
C LEU A 119 46.18 -68.75 -68.46
N GLN A 120 45.90 -70.03 -68.24
CA GLN A 120 44.88 -70.49 -67.29
C GLN A 120 45.30 -70.19 -65.83
N GLU A 121 46.56 -70.41 -65.47
CA GLU A 121 47.12 -70.03 -64.17
C GLU A 121 46.96 -68.52 -63.92
N MET A 122 47.39 -67.67 -64.86
CA MET A 122 47.22 -66.22 -64.75
C MET A 122 45.75 -65.76 -64.73
N GLN A 123 44.81 -66.54 -65.30
CA GLN A 123 43.38 -66.25 -65.15
C GLN A 123 42.91 -66.54 -63.73
N MET A 124 43.21 -67.73 -63.18
CA MET A 124 42.87 -68.10 -61.80
C MET A 124 43.50 -67.15 -60.77
N GLU A 125 44.74 -66.72 -60.97
CA GLU A 125 45.40 -65.72 -60.11
C GLU A 125 44.68 -64.36 -60.14
N ARG A 126 44.28 -63.87 -61.32
CA ARG A 126 43.55 -62.59 -61.43
C ARG A 126 42.18 -62.67 -60.77
N ASP A 127 41.47 -63.78 -60.93
CA ASP A 127 40.14 -63.97 -60.35
C ASP A 127 40.23 -64.08 -58.81
N ALA A 128 41.20 -64.84 -58.29
CA ALA A 128 41.51 -64.87 -56.86
C ALA A 128 41.88 -63.47 -56.31
N MET A 129 42.67 -62.70 -57.05
CA MET A 129 43.03 -61.32 -56.70
C MET A 129 41.86 -60.33 -56.82
N ALA A 130 40.85 -60.60 -57.65
CA ALA A 130 39.60 -59.84 -57.66
C ALA A 130 38.78 -60.14 -56.40
N ASP A 131 38.67 -61.42 -56.03
CA ASP A 131 37.88 -61.87 -54.88
C ASP A 131 38.50 -61.49 -53.52
N ILE A 132 39.84 -61.44 -53.44
CA ILE A 132 40.57 -60.86 -52.28
C ILE A 132 40.20 -59.39 -52.12
N ARG A 133 40.36 -58.56 -53.18
CA ARG A 133 40.05 -57.12 -53.12
C ARG A 133 38.57 -56.84 -52.86
N ARG A 134 37.66 -57.67 -53.36
CA ARG A 134 36.22 -57.59 -53.07
C ARG A 134 35.92 -57.83 -51.59
N ARG A 135 36.51 -58.86 -50.98
CA ARG A 135 36.35 -59.15 -49.54
C ARG A 135 37.00 -58.08 -48.67
N GLU A 136 38.19 -57.62 -49.05
CA GLU A 136 38.87 -56.51 -48.39
C GLU A 136 38.01 -55.25 -48.39
N SER A 137 37.52 -54.82 -49.56
CA SER A 137 36.63 -53.66 -49.72
C SER A 137 35.38 -53.76 -48.84
N GLN A 138 34.74 -54.94 -48.80
CA GLN A 138 33.59 -55.16 -47.89
C GLN A 138 34.00 -55.02 -46.42
N SER A 139 35.11 -55.63 -45.98
CA SER A 139 35.56 -55.52 -44.59
C SER A 139 35.97 -54.09 -44.20
N GLN A 140 36.50 -53.30 -45.14
CA GLN A 140 36.78 -51.88 -44.93
C GLN A 140 35.49 -51.04 -44.87
N GLU A 141 34.47 -51.40 -45.63
CA GLU A 141 33.13 -50.80 -45.58
C GLU A 141 32.45 -51.10 -44.23
N ASP A 142 32.44 -52.36 -43.80
CA ASP A 142 31.88 -52.80 -42.52
C ASP A 142 32.56 -52.10 -41.33
N LEU A 143 33.90 -51.99 -41.36
CA LEU A 143 34.67 -51.26 -40.35
C LEU A 143 34.38 -49.76 -40.36
N ARG A 144 34.22 -49.13 -41.53
CA ARG A 144 33.88 -47.71 -41.64
C ARG A 144 32.50 -47.42 -41.06
N ASN A 145 31.52 -48.29 -41.32
CA ASN A 145 30.18 -48.20 -40.75
C ASN A 145 30.18 -48.38 -39.22
N GLN A 146 30.98 -49.32 -38.69
CA GLN A 146 31.18 -49.46 -37.24
C GLN A 146 31.80 -48.20 -36.62
N LEU A 147 32.89 -47.68 -37.18
CA LEU A 147 33.54 -46.45 -36.71
C LEU A 147 32.60 -45.25 -36.78
N GLN A 148 31.81 -45.12 -37.85
CA GLN A 148 30.83 -44.04 -38.00
C GLN A 148 29.75 -44.13 -36.90
N ASN A 149 29.21 -45.32 -36.63
CA ASN A 149 28.23 -45.52 -35.56
C ASN A 149 28.81 -45.14 -34.19
N THR A 150 30.02 -45.59 -33.87
CA THR A 150 30.70 -45.23 -32.60
C THR A 150 30.96 -43.72 -32.48
N VAL A 151 31.26 -43.02 -33.58
CA VAL A 151 31.36 -41.54 -33.55
C VAL A 151 30.01 -40.91 -33.21
N HIS A 152 28.91 -41.34 -33.84
CA HIS A 152 27.57 -40.79 -33.56
C HIS A 152 27.13 -41.07 -32.11
N GLU A 153 27.44 -42.25 -31.57
CA GLU A 153 27.19 -42.61 -30.16
C GLU A 153 27.99 -41.73 -29.20
N LEU A 154 29.27 -41.49 -29.50
CA LEU A 154 30.14 -40.61 -28.70
C LEU A 154 29.72 -39.14 -28.78
N GLU A 155 29.27 -38.66 -29.94
CA GLU A 155 28.73 -37.31 -30.11
C GLU A 155 27.42 -37.13 -29.33
N ALA A 156 26.50 -38.09 -29.39
CA ALA A 156 25.27 -38.08 -28.58
C ALA A 156 25.57 -38.11 -27.07
N ALA A 157 26.49 -38.98 -26.64
CA ALA A 157 26.91 -39.07 -25.24
C ALA A 157 27.66 -37.82 -24.74
N LYS A 158 28.37 -37.12 -25.64
CA LYS A 158 28.98 -35.82 -25.36
C LYS A 158 27.92 -34.75 -25.18
N CYS A 159 27.01 -34.57 -26.13
CA CYS A 159 25.95 -33.56 -26.05
C CYS A 159 25.11 -33.72 -24.78
N LEU A 160 24.73 -34.96 -24.43
CA LEU A 160 24.03 -35.26 -23.18
C LEU A 160 24.81 -34.79 -21.93
N LYS A 161 26.14 -34.99 -21.90
CA LYS A 161 26.98 -34.53 -20.80
C LYS A 161 27.19 -33.02 -20.78
N ASP A 162 27.32 -32.38 -21.94
CA ASP A 162 27.45 -30.92 -22.04
C ASP A 162 26.16 -30.22 -21.53
N ASP A 163 24.97 -30.75 -21.85
CA ASP A 163 23.71 -30.27 -21.28
C ASP A 163 23.59 -30.57 -19.77
N MET A 164 23.95 -31.77 -19.29
CA MET A 164 23.97 -32.07 -17.84
C MET A 164 24.92 -31.16 -17.05
N LEU A 165 26.09 -30.82 -17.62
CA LEU A 165 27.06 -29.90 -17.00
C LEU A 165 26.53 -28.46 -16.97
N LYS A 166 25.86 -28.03 -18.04
CA LYS A 166 25.19 -26.73 -18.14
C LYS A 166 24.06 -26.62 -17.12
N ASP A 167 23.18 -27.61 -17.01
CA ASP A 167 22.12 -27.64 -16.00
C ASP A 167 22.69 -27.60 -14.58
N SER A 168 23.68 -28.44 -14.27
CA SER A 168 24.39 -28.42 -12.98
C SER A 168 25.02 -27.06 -12.67
N SER A 169 25.63 -26.41 -13.67
CA SER A 169 26.17 -25.05 -13.54
C SER A 169 25.08 -24.01 -13.23
N THR A 170 23.90 -24.10 -13.86
CA THR A 170 22.78 -23.20 -13.51
C THR A 170 22.25 -23.44 -12.10
N GLN A 171 22.20 -24.68 -11.62
CA GLN A 171 21.80 -25.02 -10.25
C GLN A 171 22.82 -24.47 -9.22
N ILE A 172 24.11 -24.62 -9.48
CA ILE A 172 25.18 -24.04 -8.64
C ILE A 172 25.03 -22.51 -8.57
N GLU A 173 24.72 -21.85 -9.68
CA GLU A 173 24.55 -20.39 -9.73
C GLU A 173 23.25 -19.91 -9.07
N GLN A 174 22.17 -20.70 -9.12
CA GLN A 174 20.95 -20.46 -8.31
C GLN A 174 21.24 -20.59 -6.81
N LEU A 175 21.97 -21.63 -6.40
CA LEU A 175 22.36 -21.84 -5.00
C LEU A 175 23.28 -20.72 -4.47
N ARG A 176 24.23 -20.24 -5.28
CA ARG A 176 25.05 -19.06 -4.94
C ARG A 176 24.20 -17.82 -4.67
N LYS A 177 23.23 -17.53 -5.54
CA LYS A 177 22.30 -16.40 -5.38
C LYS A 177 21.44 -16.54 -4.12
N MET A 178 21.00 -17.75 -3.79
CA MET A 178 20.29 -18.04 -2.54
C MET A 178 21.19 -17.80 -1.31
N VAL A 179 22.43 -18.26 -1.31
CA VAL A 179 23.38 -18.04 -0.21
C VAL A 179 23.70 -16.55 -0.03
N LEU A 180 23.90 -15.80 -1.11
CA LEU A 180 24.11 -14.34 -1.05
C LEU A 180 22.87 -13.60 -0.50
N SER A 181 21.66 -14.03 -0.88
CA SER A 181 20.41 -13.49 -0.32
C SER A 181 20.30 -13.75 1.19
N HIS A 182 20.61 -14.98 1.63
CA HIS A 182 20.59 -15.34 3.05
C HIS A 182 21.64 -14.56 3.87
N GLU A 183 22.85 -14.34 3.35
CA GLU A 183 23.85 -13.53 4.06
C GLU A 183 23.45 -12.04 4.13
N GLY A 184 22.73 -11.53 3.12
CA GLY A 184 22.11 -10.20 3.16
C GLY A 184 21.13 -10.06 4.33
N VAL A 185 20.17 -11.00 4.46
CA VAL A 185 19.21 -11.03 5.58
C VAL A 185 19.92 -11.20 6.93
N LEU A 186 20.97 -12.03 7.00
CA LEU A 186 21.79 -12.16 8.21
C LEU A 186 22.48 -10.83 8.57
N GLN A 187 22.96 -10.07 7.58
CA GLN A 187 23.58 -8.77 7.80
C GLN A 187 22.59 -7.69 8.25
N GLU A 188 21.36 -7.69 7.72
CA GLU A 188 20.26 -6.83 8.20
C GLU A 188 19.97 -7.10 9.69
N ILE A 189 19.87 -8.37 10.09
CA ILE A 189 19.67 -8.76 11.48
C ILE A 189 20.88 -8.35 12.35
N ARG A 190 22.12 -8.48 11.87
CA ARG A 190 23.30 -7.96 12.59
C ARG A 190 23.23 -6.44 12.79
N SER A 191 22.73 -5.68 11.81
CA SER A 191 22.52 -4.23 11.94
C SER A 191 21.52 -3.91 13.06
N VAL A 192 20.31 -4.50 13.02
CA VAL A 192 19.27 -4.27 14.04
C VAL A 192 19.74 -4.65 15.45
N LEU A 193 20.59 -5.68 15.58
CA LEU A 193 21.18 -6.06 16.86
C LEU A 193 22.29 -5.08 17.32
N VAL A 194 23.06 -4.47 16.40
CA VAL A 194 23.98 -3.35 16.73
C VAL A 194 23.18 -2.12 17.17
N ASP A 195 22.15 -1.75 16.42
CA ASP A 195 21.27 -0.61 16.73
C ASP A 195 20.64 -0.75 18.14
N PHE A 196 20.29 -1.99 18.53
CA PHE A 196 19.83 -2.29 19.89
C PHE A 196 20.94 -2.20 20.95
N GLU A 197 22.16 -2.69 20.69
CA GLU A 197 23.29 -2.52 21.62
C GLU A 197 23.60 -1.04 21.87
N GLU A 198 23.55 -0.21 20.82
CA GLU A 198 23.77 1.24 20.92
C GLU A 198 22.64 1.96 21.66
N ALA A 199 21.37 1.67 21.31
CA ALA A 199 20.21 2.30 21.94
C ALA A 199 19.96 1.88 23.40
N SER A 200 20.31 0.64 23.76
CA SER A 200 20.15 0.12 25.13
C SER A 200 21.36 0.37 26.03
N GLY A 201 22.54 0.59 25.45
CA GLY A 201 23.82 0.61 26.16
C GLY A 201 24.24 -0.75 26.73
N LYS A 202 23.52 -1.84 26.42
CA LYS A 202 23.77 -3.19 26.93
C LYS A 202 24.44 -4.04 25.85
N LYS A 203 25.47 -4.79 26.22
CA LYS A 203 26.06 -5.81 25.32
C LYS A 203 25.16 -7.02 25.24
N VAL A 204 24.63 -7.28 24.04
CA VAL A 204 23.85 -8.47 23.73
C VAL A 204 24.80 -9.66 23.61
N PHE A 205 25.93 -9.51 22.94
CA PHE A 205 26.97 -10.56 22.87
C PHE A 205 28.24 -10.18 23.64
N GLU A 206 28.88 -11.17 24.29
CA GLU A 206 29.93 -10.92 25.30
C GLU A 206 31.36 -11.12 24.75
N HIS A 207 31.56 -11.95 23.74
CA HIS A 207 32.89 -12.35 23.27
C HIS A 207 33.39 -11.65 22.00
N ASP A 208 32.48 -11.18 21.14
CA ASP A 208 32.79 -10.58 19.84
C ASP A 208 31.93 -9.33 19.60
N SER A 209 32.33 -8.49 18.64
CA SER A 209 31.43 -7.46 18.10
C SER A 209 30.21 -8.08 17.46
N MET A 210 29.02 -7.50 17.69
CA MET A 210 27.78 -7.92 17.04
C MET A 210 27.87 -7.86 15.50
N SER A 211 28.65 -6.92 14.96
CA SER A 211 28.90 -6.81 13.51
C SER A 211 29.70 -8.00 12.93
N THR A 212 30.41 -8.77 13.74
CA THR A 212 31.22 -9.94 13.33
C THR A 212 30.66 -11.27 13.85
N ILE A 213 29.48 -11.28 14.47
CA ILE A 213 28.91 -12.48 15.09
C ILE A 213 28.61 -13.57 14.05
N HIS A 214 29.04 -14.80 14.35
CA HIS A 214 28.72 -15.96 13.52
C HIS A 214 27.21 -16.28 13.58
N SER A 215 26.62 -16.64 12.43
CA SER A 215 25.16 -16.73 12.27
C SER A 215 24.47 -17.72 13.20
N ARG A 216 25.14 -18.82 13.60
CA ARG A 216 24.64 -19.75 14.63
C ARG A 216 24.37 -19.07 15.98
N ASN A 217 25.14 -18.04 16.33
CA ASN A 217 25.05 -17.37 17.63
C ASN A 217 24.00 -16.26 17.64
N MET A 218 23.59 -15.75 16.46
CA MET A 218 22.56 -14.71 16.34
C MET A 218 21.22 -15.12 16.97
N ALA A 219 20.85 -16.40 16.89
CA ALA A 219 19.64 -16.92 17.55
C ALA A 219 19.68 -16.69 19.07
N SER A 220 20.82 -16.97 19.71
CA SER A 220 21.01 -16.72 21.16
C SER A 220 21.00 -15.22 21.49
N ALA A 221 21.58 -14.40 20.62
CA ALA A 221 21.58 -12.95 20.73
C ALA A 221 20.14 -12.39 20.71
N ILE A 222 19.33 -12.81 19.73
CA ILE A 222 17.90 -12.45 19.61
C ILE A 222 17.12 -12.92 20.84
N SER A 223 17.32 -14.18 21.30
CA SER A 223 16.66 -14.68 22.51
C SER A 223 17.04 -13.88 23.77
N LYS A 224 18.27 -13.35 23.86
CA LYS A 224 18.68 -12.47 24.96
C LYS A 224 17.94 -11.14 24.89
N VAL A 225 17.90 -10.48 23.72
CA VAL A 225 17.18 -9.22 23.48
C VAL A 225 15.70 -9.34 23.83
N LEU A 226 15.03 -10.38 23.33
CA LEU A 226 13.60 -10.62 23.60
C LEU A 226 13.33 -10.78 25.11
N ARG A 227 14.16 -11.57 25.81
CA ARG A 227 14.06 -11.74 27.26
C ARG A 227 14.33 -10.44 28.03
N GLU A 228 15.28 -9.62 27.58
CA GLU A 228 15.54 -8.31 28.20
C GLU A 228 14.35 -7.35 28.00
N LEU A 229 13.73 -7.35 26.82
CA LEU A 229 12.50 -6.61 26.56
C LEU A 229 11.34 -7.09 27.44
N ASP A 230 11.14 -8.41 27.59
CA ASP A 230 10.14 -8.96 28.51
C ASP A 230 10.37 -8.53 29.97
N THR A 231 11.63 -8.46 30.43
CA THR A 231 11.94 -7.96 31.78
C THR A 231 11.68 -6.46 31.92
N GLU A 232 11.97 -5.65 30.90
CA GLU A 232 11.69 -4.21 30.91
C GLU A 232 10.18 -3.93 30.87
N ILE A 233 9.42 -4.66 30.03
CA ILE A 233 7.96 -4.61 30.00
C ILE A 233 7.35 -4.99 31.36
N SER A 234 7.91 -6.02 32.01
CA SER A 234 7.46 -6.46 33.34
C SER A 234 7.76 -5.41 34.43
N TYR A 235 8.94 -4.79 34.38
CA TYR A 235 9.35 -3.70 35.28
C TYR A 235 8.49 -2.44 35.09
N LEU A 236 8.25 -2.03 33.84
CA LEU A 236 7.41 -0.87 33.52
C LEU A 236 5.95 -1.10 33.95
N LYS A 237 5.37 -2.29 33.71
CA LYS A 237 4.05 -2.66 34.25
C LYS A 237 4.00 -2.55 35.77
N GLY A 238 5.01 -3.10 36.46
CA GLY A 238 5.14 -3.02 37.92
C GLY A 238 5.30 -1.59 38.47
N ARG A 239 5.70 -0.62 37.63
CA ARG A 239 5.75 0.81 37.97
C ARG A 239 4.50 1.59 37.56
N ILE A 240 3.75 1.12 36.58
CA ILE A 240 2.53 1.77 36.08
C ILE A 240 1.36 1.51 37.05
N PHE A 241 1.12 0.26 37.45
CA PHE A 241 -0.02 -0.07 38.33
C PHE A 241 -0.09 0.78 39.61
N PRO A 242 1.00 0.98 40.39
CA PRO A 242 0.93 1.81 41.60
C PRO A 242 0.68 3.30 41.35
N VAL A 243 0.90 3.78 40.12
CA VAL A 243 0.60 5.16 39.70
C VAL A 243 -0.84 5.28 39.23
N GLU A 244 -1.38 4.24 38.58
CA GLU A 244 -2.81 4.13 38.26
C GLU A 244 -3.67 4.04 39.54
N ASP A 245 -3.26 3.22 40.51
CA ASP A 245 -3.89 3.13 41.83
C ASP A 245 -3.89 4.49 42.56
N GLN A 246 -2.77 5.21 42.56
CA GLN A 246 -2.66 6.56 43.14
C GLN A 246 -3.56 7.58 42.43
N LEU A 247 -3.69 7.49 41.10
CA LEU A 247 -4.54 8.37 40.32
C LEU A 247 -6.02 8.15 40.64
N GLU A 248 -6.47 6.90 40.74
CA GLU A 248 -7.87 6.59 41.06
C GLU A 248 -8.20 6.88 42.54
N ALA A 249 -7.22 6.72 43.45
CA ALA A 249 -7.34 7.15 44.84
C ALA A 249 -7.48 8.69 44.96
N LEU A 250 -6.65 9.48 44.27
CA LEU A 250 -6.77 10.95 44.25
C LEU A 250 -8.07 11.42 43.60
N LYS A 251 -8.52 10.74 42.54
CA LYS A 251 -9.78 11.01 41.83
C LYS A 251 -11.00 10.76 42.73
N SER A 252 -11.04 9.64 43.44
CA SER A 252 -12.11 9.34 44.40
C SER A 252 -12.05 10.23 45.65
N GLU A 253 -10.87 10.57 46.17
CA GLU A 253 -10.73 11.54 47.27
C GLU A 253 -11.24 12.94 46.88
N SER A 254 -10.94 13.38 45.65
CA SER A 254 -11.43 14.65 45.09
C SER A 254 -12.96 14.66 44.94
N GLN A 255 -13.54 13.56 44.43
CA GLN A 255 -15.00 13.40 44.31
C GLN A 255 -15.67 13.44 45.70
N ASN A 256 -15.17 12.67 46.67
CA ASN A 256 -15.70 12.65 48.03
C ASN A 256 -15.65 14.04 48.70
N LYS A 257 -14.60 14.83 48.46
CA LYS A 257 -14.50 16.23 48.95
C LYS A 257 -15.53 17.14 48.29
N MET A 258 -15.81 16.95 46.99
CA MET A 258 -16.83 17.71 46.28
C MET A 258 -18.24 17.39 46.81
N GLU A 259 -18.55 16.10 46.99
CA GLU A 259 -19.83 15.64 47.55
C GLU A 259 -20.04 16.13 48.98
N LEU A 260 -19.00 16.09 49.83
CA LEU A 260 -19.06 16.62 51.20
C LEU A 260 -19.32 18.14 51.24
N LEU A 261 -18.70 18.92 50.35
CA LEU A 261 -18.95 20.36 50.25
C LEU A 261 -20.36 20.67 49.75
N LEU A 262 -20.87 19.91 48.78
CA LEU A 262 -22.24 20.03 48.29
C LEU A 262 -23.25 19.70 49.40
N GLN A 263 -23.02 18.64 50.17
CA GLN A 263 -23.86 18.29 51.32
C GLN A 263 -23.81 19.39 52.39
N GLN A 264 -22.62 19.89 52.76
CA GLN A 264 -22.49 20.97 53.74
C GLN A 264 -23.23 22.26 53.32
N HIS A 265 -23.25 22.57 52.01
CA HIS A 265 -24.04 23.68 51.49
C HIS A 265 -25.53 23.40 51.53
N GLN A 266 -25.97 22.18 51.19
CA GLN A 266 -27.37 21.76 51.30
C GLN A 266 -27.88 21.83 52.74
N ASP A 267 -27.14 21.23 53.69
CA ASP A 267 -27.44 21.23 55.12
C ASP A 267 -27.60 22.67 55.66
N ARG A 268 -26.73 23.61 55.25
CA ARG A 268 -26.83 25.01 55.68
C ARG A 268 -27.99 25.77 55.04
N ILE A 269 -28.39 25.40 53.81
CA ILE A 269 -29.60 25.94 53.17
C ILE A 269 -30.86 25.43 53.90
N GLU A 270 -30.94 24.14 54.20
CA GLU A 270 -32.05 23.55 54.96
C GLU A 270 -32.14 24.13 56.39
N GLN A 271 -31.00 24.33 57.04
CA GLN A 271 -30.94 25.03 58.33
C GLN A 271 -31.49 26.46 58.21
N LEU A 272 -31.04 27.24 57.23
CA LEU A 272 -31.53 28.62 56.98
C LEU A 272 -33.04 28.66 56.68
N ILE A 273 -33.57 27.69 55.95
CA ILE A 273 -35.01 27.55 55.70
C ILE A 273 -35.75 27.32 57.03
N SER A 274 -35.30 26.37 57.86
CA SER A 274 -35.93 26.09 59.16
C SER A 274 -35.81 27.25 60.16
N GLU A 275 -34.70 27.98 60.16
CA GLU A 275 -34.49 29.22 60.92
C GLU A 275 -35.52 30.29 60.51
N HIS A 276 -35.78 30.43 59.21
CA HIS A 276 -36.72 31.41 58.67
C HIS A 276 -38.20 31.00 58.87
N GLU A 277 -38.54 29.71 58.74
CA GLU A 277 -39.88 29.19 59.03
C GLU A 277 -40.25 29.35 60.52
N ALA A 278 -39.28 29.12 61.43
CA ALA A 278 -39.43 29.39 62.85
C ALA A 278 -39.60 30.90 63.16
N GLU A 279 -38.90 31.78 62.43
CA GLU A 279 -39.11 33.22 62.55
C GLU A 279 -40.48 33.65 62.03
N ILE A 280 -40.90 33.18 60.84
CA ILE A 280 -42.21 33.49 60.25
C ILE A 280 -43.36 33.08 61.17
N THR A 281 -43.29 31.86 61.75
CA THR A 281 -44.31 31.37 62.68
C THR A 281 -44.35 32.23 63.95
N GLY A 282 -43.21 32.47 64.59
CA GLY A 282 -43.11 33.32 65.78
C GLY A 282 -43.51 34.80 65.55
N LEU A 283 -43.29 35.35 64.35
CA LEU A 283 -43.79 36.67 63.96
C LEU A 283 -45.31 36.66 63.70
N THR A 284 -45.83 35.58 63.11
CA THR A 284 -47.27 35.40 62.85
C THR A 284 -48.05 35.28 64.16
N GLU A 285 -47.52 34.58 65.15
CA GLU A 285 -48.09 34.50 66.51
C GLU A 285 -48.08 35.86 67.23
N LYS A 286 -46.97 36.61 67.16
CA LYS A 286 -46.90 37.98 67.70
C LYS A 286 -47.92 38.90 67.02
N ALA A 287 -48.08 38.80 65.69
CA ALA A 287 -49.04 39.59 64.93
C ALA A 287 -50.50 39.22 65.23
N SER A 288 -50.81 37.93 65.45
CA SER A 288 -52.17 37.50 65.83
C SER A 288 -52.51 37.88 67.27
N SER A 289 -51.56 37.79 68.20
CA SER A 289 -51.67 38.24 69.58
C SER A 289 -51.85 39.76 69.69
N ALA A 290 -51.03 40.55 68.98
CA ALA A 290 -51.20 42.00 68.90
C ALA A 290 -52.56 42.41 68.30
N ARG A 291 -53.06 41.65 67.31
CA ARG A 291 -54.39 41.87 66.71
C ARG A 291 -55.53 41.52 67.68
N SER A 292 -55.44 40.43 68.45
CA SER A 292 -56.47 40.10 69.44
C SER A 292 -56.47 41.08 70.62
N GLN A 293 -55.30 41.56 71.04
CA GLN A 293 -55.17 42.65 72.02
C GLN A 293 -55.79 43.96 71.49
N ALA A 294 -55.51 44.34 70.23
CA ALA A 294 -56.10 45.52 69.61
C ALA A 294 -57.63 45.43 69.53
N ASN A 295 -58.18 44.28 69.12
CA ASN A 295 -59.62 44.02 69.11
C ASN A 295 -60.23 44.12 70.53
N SER A 296 -59.53 43.63 71.55
CA SER A 296 -59.97 43.72 72.95
C SER A 296 -60.00 45.18 73.45
N ILE A 297 -58.95 45.96 73.16
CA ILE A 297 -58.89 47.39 73.49
C ILE A 297 -59.97 48.17 72.74
N GLN A 298 -60.22 47.85 71.46
CA GLN A 298 -61.28 48.45 70.67
C GLN A 298 -62.67 48.19 71.28
N SER A 299 -62.94 46.94 71.69
CA SER A 299 -64.21 46.58 72.34
C SER A 299 -64.38 47.27 73.71
N GLN A 300 -63.31 47.39 74.51
CA GLN A 300 -63.33 48.17 75.75
C GLN A 300 -63.60 49.66 75.49
N LEU A 301 -62.97 50.26 74.47
CA LEU A 301 -63.21 51.63 74.06
C LEU A 301 -64.65 51.86 73.58
N GLU A 302 -65.24 50.92 72.85
CA GLU A 302 -66.63 50.97 72.41
C GLU A 302 -67.59 50.95 73.61
N ILE A 303 -67.38 50.04 74.57
CA ILE A 303 -68.16 49.97 75.82
C ILE A 303 -68.02 51.27 76.63
N ILE A 304 -66.81 51.80 76.80
CA ILE A 304 -66.56 53.05 77.54
C ILE A 304 -67.21 54.25 76.84
N GLN A 305 -67.07 54.35 75.51
CA GLN A 305 -67.66 55.43 74.72
C GLN A 305 -69.18 55.38 74.80
N GLU A 306 -69.78 54.18 74.75
CA GLU A 306 -71.22 54.01 74.84
C GLU A 306 -71.75 54.25 76.26
N GLN A 307 -71.02 53.83 77.29
CA GLN A 307 -71.32 54.21 78.68
C GLN A 307 -71.28 55.74 78.85
N ALA A 308 -70.28 56.43 78.27
CA ALA A 308 -70.19 57.88 78.30
C ALA A 308 -71.33 58.57 77.53
N ARG A 309 -71.76 58.04 76.38
CA ARG A 309 -72.96 58.52 75.66
C ARG A 309 -74.21 58.38 76.52
N ASN A 310 -74.42 57.22 77.14
CA ASN A 310 -75.61 56.96 77.96
C ASN A 310 -75.62 57.81 79.24
N GLN A 311 -74.47 57.99 79.91
CA GLN A 311 -74.34 58.92 81.02
C GLN A 311 -74.62 60.37 80.59
N ASN A 312 -74.09 60.83 79.45
CA ASN A 312 -74.35 62.18 78.95
C ASN A 312 -75.83 62.39 78.57
N SER A 313 -76.46 61.40 77.92
CA SER A 313 -77.92 61.37 77.67
C SER A 313 -78.74 61.44 78.97
N MET A 314 -78.29 60.76 80.02
CA MET A 314 -78.92 60.79 81.35
C MET A 314 -78.75 62.17 82.02
N TYR A 315 -77.55 62.75 82.02
CA TYR A 315 -77.30 64.10 82.57
C TYR A 315 -78.03 65.20 81.79
N MET A 316 -78.08 65.15 80.45
CA MET A 316 -78.84 66.10 79.64
C MET A 316 -80.34 66.04 79.93
N ARG A 317 -80.89 64.86 80.23
CA ARG A 317 -82.29 64.70 80.65
C ARG A 317 -82.52 65.26 82.06
N GLN A 318 -81.64 64.94 83.02
CA GLN A 318 -81.69 65.55 84.35
C GLN A 318 -81.57 67.08 84.32
N LEU A 319 -80.71 67.63 83.45
CA LEU A 319 -80.59 69.07 83.23
C LEU A 319 -81.90 69.64 82.64
N SER A 320 -82.50 68.98 81.65
CA SER A 320 -83.81 69.38 81.12
C SER A 320 -84.93 69.34 82.18
N ASP A 321 -84.92 68.36 83.08
CA ASP A 321 -85.89 68.24 84.18
C ASP A 321 -85.66 69.33 85.25
N LEU A 322 -84.40 69.68 85.52
CA LEU A 322 -84.01 70.79 86.42
C LEU A 322 -84.30 72.16 85.80
N GLU A 323 -84.05 72.36 84.51
CA GLU A 323 -84.41 73.59 83.78
C GLU A 323 -85.93 73.76 83.70
N SER A 324 -86.67 72.66 83.54
CA SER A 324 -88.14 72.64 83.60
C SER A 324 -88.63 73.04 84.99
N THR A 325 -88.14 72.40 86.06
CA THR A 325 -88.54 72.74 87.44
C THR A 325 -88.10 74.14 87.89
N VAL A 326 -86.93 74.62 87.47
CA VAL A 326 -86.51 76.02 87.67
C VAL A 326 -87.41 76.99 86.89
N SER A 327 -87.87 76.62 85.69
CA SER A 327 -88.79 77.43 84.90
C SER A 327 -90.19 77.46 85.52
N GLN A 328 -90.68 76.32 86.00
CA GLN A 328 -91.92 76.13 86.76
C GLN A 328 -91.92 77.02 88.02
N LEU A 329 -90.89 76.90 88.87
CA LEU A 329 -90.71 77.74 90.06
C LEU A 329 -90.57 79.23 89.70
N ARG A 330 -89.99 79.58 88.54
CA ARG A 330 -89.94 80.97 88.04
C ARG A 330 -91.29 81.46 87.51
N SER A 331 -92.17 80.62 86.97
CA SER A 331 -93.56 81.00 86.71
C SER A 331 -94.34 81.18 88.00
N GLU A 332 -94.27 80.22 88.92
CA GLU A 332 -94.94 80.26 90.23
C GLU A 332 -94.50 81.48 91.05
N LEU A 333 -93.21 81.82 91.08
CA LEU A 333 -92.71 83.04 91.73
C LEU A 333 -93.24 84.32 91.07
N ARG A 334 -93.35 84.36 89.73
CA ARG A 334 -93.94 85.51 88.99
C ARG A 334 -95.46 85.57 89.13
N GLU A 335 -96.13 84.45 89.34
CA GLU A 335 -97.57 84.35 89.56
C GLU A 335 -97.92 84.76 90.99
N ALA A 336 -97.21 84.23 91.99
CA ALA A 336 -97.26 84.71 93.37
C ALA A 336 -96.95 86.21 93.45
N LYS A 337 -95.89 86.69 92.78
CA LYS A 337 -95.56 88.13 92.77
C LYS A 337 -96.67 88.97 92.14
N ARG A 338 -97.27 88.56 91.01
CA ARG A 338 -98.48 89.21 90.47
C ARG A 338 -99.65 89.17 91.45
N MET A 339 -99.91 88.04 92.11
CA MET A 339 -100.98 87.89 93.11
C MET A 339 -100.76 88.72 94.40
N TYR A 340 -99.54 89.20 94.65
CA TYR A 340 -99.25 90.23 95.65
C TYR A 340 -99.39 91.65 95.06
N GLU A 341 -98.81 91.92 93.90
CA GLU A 341 -98.87 93.24 93.24
C GLU A 341 -100.32 93.62 92.85
N ASP A 342 -101.16 92.69 92.40
CA ASP A 342 -102.59 92.91 92.12
C ASP A 342 -103.42 93.14 93.39
N LYS A 343 -102.92 92.75 94.57
CA LYS A 343 -103.52 93.10 95.87
C LYS A 343 -103.06 94.47 96.38
N GLU A 344 -101.85 94.89 96.03
CA GLU A 344 -101.28 96.19 96.43
C GLU A 344 -101.77 97.34 95.54
N ASN A 345 -101.95 97.10 94.23
CA ASN A 345 -102.38 98.11 93.25
C ASN A 345 -103.87 98.53 93.33
N LEU A 346 -104.63 98.05 94.32
CA LEU A 346 -106.04 98.42 94.53
C LEU A 346 -106.25 99.56 95.55
N GLN A 347 -105.19 100.11 96.14
CA GLN A 347 -105.31 101.19 97.14
C GLN A 347 -104.32 102.35 96.92
N ASN A 348 -104.89 103.52 96.59
CA ASN A 348 -104.28 104.86 96.46
C ASN A 348 -103.60 105.23 95.12
N SER A 349 -103.85 106.48 94.72
CA SER A 349 -103.36 107.20 93.53
C SER A 349 -103.34 108.71 93.88
N PRO A 350 -103.14 109.70 92.98
CA PRO A 350 -102.43 109.75 91.68
C PRO A 350 -101.43 110.95 91.59
N LEU A 351 -100.76 111.16 90.43
CA LEU A 351 -100.66 112.42 89.63
C LEU A 351 -99.28 112.78 88.99
N ARG A 352 -99.35 113.18 87.70
CA ARG A 352 -98.44 114.12 86.95
C ARG A 352 -97.00 113.61 86.66
N ILE A 353 -96.25 114.07 85.63
CA ILE A 353 -96.32 115.19 84.65
C ILE A 353 -96.09 114.65 83.19
N TRP A 354 -96.36 115.44 82.14
CA TRP A 354 -96.09 115.10 80.72
C TRP A 354 -95.25 116.17 79.97
N THR A 355 -94.05 115.81 79.48
CA THR A 355 -93.13 116.59 78.60
C THR A 355 -92.11 115.62 77.96
N SER A 356 -91.63 115.69 76.70
CA SER A 356 -91.62 116.67 75.59
C SER A 356 -90.40 117.63 75.49
N ARG A 357 -89.82 117.72 74.27
CA ARG A 357 -88.54 118.37 73.82
C ARG A 357 -87.25 117.81 74.45
N SER A 358 -86.13 117.52 73.77
CA SER A 358 -85.47 117.91 72.49
C SER A 358 -84.29 118.90 72.66
N CYS A 359 -83.07 118.34 72.58
CA CYS A 359 -81.77 118.92 72.18
C CYS A 359 -81.26 120.22 72.83
N HIS A 360 -80.11 120.13 73.52
CA HIS A 360 -78.90 120.95 73.32
C HIS A 360 -77.68 120.20 73.94
N TYR A 361 -76.57 119.99 73.20
CA TYR A 361 -75.29 120.76 73.24
C TYR A 361 -74.50 120.71 74.57
N TRP A 362 -73.15 120.66 74.62
CA TRP A 362 -72.06 120.31 73.67
C TRP A 362 -70.70 120.32 74.42
N LEU A 363 -69.61 119.79 73.82
CA LEU A 363 -68.20 119.84 74.30
C LEU A 363 -67.90 119.04 75.59
N CYS A 364 -66.67 118.58 75.90
CA CYS A 364 -65.32 118.72 75.30
C CYS A 364 -64.46 117.45 75.63
N ARG A 365 -63.29 117.12 75.04
CA ARG A 365 -62.67 117.27 73.70
C ARG A 365 -61.23 116.70 73.69
N PHE A 366 -60.81 116.11 72.56
CA PHE A 366 -59.45 115.58 72.19
C PHE A 366 -58.93 114.28 72.85
N GLY A 367 -58.27 113.43 72.04
CA GLY A 367 -57.63 112.17 72.50
C GLY A 367 -57.17 111.17 71.41
N PHE A 368 -56.30 111.59 70.46
CA PHE A 368 -55.53 110.74 69.51
C PHE A 368 -56.22 109.95 68.37
N THR A 369 -55.37 109.49 67.42
CA THR A 369 -55.67 108.88 66.10
C THR A 369 -54.65 107.79 65.75
N LEU A 370 -55.05 106.74 65.00
CA LEU A 370 -54.28 105.81 64.09
C LEU A 370 -55.28 104.68 63.64
N ASN A 371 -55.40 104.26 62.36
CA ASN A 371 -54.57 103.30 61.56
C ASN A 371 -54.43 101.89 62.21
N PHE A 372 -54.67 100.71 61.60
CA PHE A 372 -55.07 100.20 60.26
C PHE A 372 -56.22 99.14 60.43
N ARG A 373 -56.98 98.56 59.47
CA ARG A 373 -57.04 98.42 57.98
C ARG A 373 -56.34 97.18 57.33
N PHE A 374 -57.11 96.42 56.52
CA PHE A 374 -56.70 95.33 55.57
C PHE A 374 -56.20 94.01 56.24
N LEU A 375 -56.22 92.80 55.63
CA LEU A 375 -56.81 92.30 54.36
C LEU A 375 -57.17 90.77 54.46
N ILE A 376 -57.83 90.26 53.43
CA ILE A 376 -58.14 88.85 53.11
C ILE A 376 -56.88 88.08 52.56
N THR A 377 -57.02 86.77 52.35
CA THR A 377 -56.30 85.88 51.36
C THR A 377 -54.94 85.25 51.72
N LYS A 378 -54.97 83.91 51.88
CA LYS A 378 -54.34 82.89 50.99
C LYS A 378 -52.99 83.24 50.33
N ILE A 379 -51.93 82.45 50.60
CA ILE A 379 -51.05 81.73 49.62
C ILE A 379 -49.90 81.01 50.34
N SER A 380 -49.39 79.95 49.70
CA SER A 380 -48.33 79.02 50.10
C SER A 380 -46.88 79.59 50.15
N HIS A 381 -45.98 78.84 50.82
CA HIS A 381 -44.52 78.75 50.57
C HIS A 381 -43.64 80.00 50.89
N SER A 382 -42.32 79.91 51.17
CA SER A 382 -41.43 78.81 51.62
C SER A 382 -40.00 79.38 51.87
N LEU A 383 -39.01 78.52 52.18
CA LEU A 383 -37.54 78.79 52.20
C LEU A 383 -37.05 79.62 53.41
N ASP A 384 -35.78 79.56 53.84
CA ASP A 384 -34.58 78.78 53.45
C ASP A 384 -33.75 78.51 54.74
N SER A 385 -32.61 77.80 54.85
CA SER A 385 -31.62 77.11 53.97
C SER A 385 -30.88 76.05 54.86
N GLU A 386 -29.86 75.26 54.50
CA GLU A 386 -28.93 75.17 53.35
C GLU A 386 -28.89 73.71 52.80
N PHE A 387 -28.86 73.43 51.49
CA PHE A 387 -27.85 73.69 50.44
C PHE A 387 -26.74 72.63 50.32
N THR A 388 -26.88 71.69 49.38
CA THR A 388 -25.80 71.28 48.46
C THR A 388 -26.37 70.58 47.21
N PHE A 389 -25.57 70.49 46.15
CA PHE A 389 -26.04 70.29 44.77
C PHE A 389 -26.08 68.82 44.29
N PRO A 390 -26.83 68.52 43.22
CA PRO A 390 -26.95 67.16 42.65
C PRO A 390 -25.80 66.81 41.70
N THR A 391 -25.67 65.53 41.33
CA THR A 391 -24.93 65.12 40.12
C THR A 391 -25.73 64.09 39.34
N LEU A 392 -26.12 64.47 38.12
CA LEU A 392 -26.71 63.58 37.13
C LEU A 392 -25.56 62.97 36.31
N LYS A 393 -25.44 61.64 36.25
CA LYS A 393 -24.55 61.00 35.28
C LYS A 393 -25.13 59.70 34.74
N ALA A 394 -25.54 59.73 33.48
CA ALA A 394 -25.88 58.54 32.71
C ALA A 394 -24.64 57.99 32.01
N PHE A 395 -24.54 56.65 31.91
CA PHE A 395 -24.08 55.81 30.78
C PHE A 395 -23.66 54.43 31.32
N GLY A 396 -23.71 53.40 30.47
CA GLY A 396 -23.15 52.08 30.79
C GLY A 396 -24.13 50.91 30.63
N ALA A 397 -24.59 50.65 29.41
CA ALA A 397 -25.07 49.32 29.05
C ALA A 397 -23.92 48.57 28.39
N GLU A 398 -23.26 47.66 29.13
CA GLU A 398 -22.28 46.72 28.57
C GLU A 398 -22.55 45.29 29.06
N LEU A 399 -22.88 44.43 28.10
CA LEU A 399 -22.63 42.99 28.13
C LEU A 399 -21.34 42.73 27.32
N PRO A 400 -20.64 41.62 27.54
CA PRO A 400 -20.17 41.11 28.83
C PRO A 400 -18.63 40.89 28.78
N THR A 401 -17.94 40.75 29.92
CA THR A 401 -16.81 39.79 30.02
C THR A 401 -16.26 39.68 31.45
N GLN A 402 -16.24 38.46 31.98
CA GLN A 402 -15.20 38.07 32.93
C GLN A 402 -14.69 36.69 32.54
N LYS A 403 -13.44 36.62 32.08
CA LYS A 403 -12.74 35.34 31.96
C LYS A 403 -12.42 34.85 33.37
N VAL A 404 -13.22 33.90 33.88
CA VAL A 404 -12.71 32.97 34.89
C VAL A 404 -11.54 32.22 34.23
N LYS A 405 -10.43 32.09 34.95
CA LYS A 405 -9.24 31.38 34.48
C LYS A 405 -9.11 30.06 35.25
N LEU A 406 -9.70 29.03 34.67
CA LEU A 406 -9.52 27.62 35.01
C LEU A 406 -9.60 26.85 33.69
#